data_AF-D1YHD3-F1
#
_entry.id   AF-D1YHD3-F1
#
_cell.length_a   1.000
_cell.length_b   1.000
_cell.length_c   1.000
_cell.angle_alpha   90.00
_cell.angle_beta   90.00
_cell.angle_gamma   90.00
#
_symmetry.space_group_name_H-M   'P 1'
#
loop_
_entity.id
_entity.type
_entity.pdbx_description
1 polymer ?
#
loop_
_entity_poly.entity_id
_entity_poly.type
_entity_poly.pdbx_seq_one_letter_code
_entity_poly.pdbx_strand_id
1 'polypeptide(L)'
;MMIGGRPWGFQYSPYAYFNEHCIFLDQKHIPMIINQQTLINLVDIEKQLPEYFVGSNADLPIVGGSMLAHEHYQGGRHVFPMMKAKIKKVINFDQYPEVKAGVVDWPMSDLRLTNKNSLDLIDLGSKIIDFWDHYSDQDRQIKAFDGETRHHTVTPIMHREGEDFVLDLVLRDNNTSDKYPLGIFHPHAELWHIKKENIGLIEVMGRAILPGRLKKELEEVKKYLLNEDNEIADSHLEWAKKIKAEHQITRENVNSILQQALVEVFDQVLECAGVFKNNKDGEAGWQSFTKALVSEVDK
;
A
#
# COMPACT_ATOMS: atom_id res chain seq x y z
N MET A 1 20.51 1.68 16.66
CA MET A 1 20.42 0.29 16.16
C MET A 1 21.48 0.08 15.09
N MET A 2 21.89 -1.17 14.83
CA MET A 2 22.77 -1.50 13.70
C MET A 2 21.94 -2.24 12.66
N ILE A 3 21.82 -1.69 11.46
CA ILE A 3 20.96 -2.21 10.37
C ILE A 3 21.77 -2.14 9.09
N GLY A 4 21.90 -3.26 8.37
CA GLY A 4 22.71 -3.33 7.14
C GLY A 4 24.16 -2.91 7.36
N GLY A 5 24.73 -3.20 8.53
CA GLY A 5 26.09 -2.79 8.92
C GLY A 5 26.27 -1.28 9.19
N ARG A 6 25.19 -0.49 9.23
CA ARG A 6 25.23 0.96 9.46
C ARG A 6 24.47 1.35 10.72
N PRO A 7 24.81 2.49 11.36
CA PRO A 7 24.07 2.99 12.51
C PRO A 7 22.77 3.68 12.09
N TRP A 8 21.70 3.37 12.79
CA TRP A 8 20.36 3.93 12.57
C TRP A 8 19.75 4.42 13.88
N GLY A 9 18.98 5.50 13.79
CA GLY A 9 18.11 6.01 14.84
C GLY A 9 16.80 5.22 14.93
N PHE A 10 16.19 5.24 16.12
CA PHE A 10 14.87 4.68 16.39
C PHE A 10 14.09 5.69 17.23
N GLN A 11 12.87 6.00 16.84
CA GLN A 11 11.96 6.83 17.64
C GLN A 11 10.52 6.36 17.48
N TYR A 12 9.70 6.59 18.50
CA TYR A 12 8.25 6.52 18.31
C TYR A 12 7.79 7.69 17.45
N SER A 13 6.83 7.42 16.58
CA SER A 13 6.28 8.42 15.69
C SER A 13 5.51 9.48 16.49
N PRO A 14 5.73 10.78 16.22
CA PRO A 14 4.90 11.85 16.81
C PRO A 14 3.46 11.81 16.29
N TYR A 15 3.22 11.09 15.18
CA TYR A 15 1.92 10.86 14.58
C TYR A 15 1.51 9.39 14.85
N ALA A 16 1.17 9.10 16.10
CA ALA A 16 0.85 7.74 16.55
C ALA A 16 -0.47 7.23 15.93
N TYR A 17 -0.36 6.55 14.79
CA TYR A 17 -1.50 5.91 14.15
C TYR A 17 -1.94 4.67 14.93
N PHE A 18 -1.01 3.89 15.48
CA PHE A 18 -1.31 2.75 16.33
C PHE A 18 -0.31 2.73 17.49
N ASN A 19 -0.61 1.92 18.50
CA ASN A 19 0.28 1.77 19.66
C ASN A 19 1.65 1.27 19.20
N GLU A 20 2.73 1.87 19.69
CA GLU A 20 4.11 1.56 19.29
C GLU A 20 4.44 1.84 17.80
N HIS A 21 3.67 2.70 17.12
CA HIS A 21 4.07 3.23 15.81
C HIS A 21 5.45 3.90 15.93
N CYS A 22 6.44 3.41 15.18
CA CYS A 22 7.82 3.86 15.24
C CYS A 22 8.40 4.15 13.85
N ILE A 23 9.52 4.88 13.86
CA ILE A 23 10.28 5.27 12.69
C ILE A 23 11.74 4.88 12.92
N PHE A 24 12.31 4.19 11.93
CA PHE A 24 13.75 3.88 11.85
C PHE A 24 14.37 4.87 10.86
N LEU A 25 15.42 5.57 11.26
CA LEU A 25 16.02 6.65 10.48
C LEU A 25 17.49 6.34 10.19
N ASP A 26 17.92 6.42 8.93
CA ASP A 26 19.34 6.31 8.62
C ASP A 26 20.07 7.47 9.31
N GLN A 27 21.20 7.21 9.98
CA GLN A 27 21.96 8.29 10.61
C GLN A 27 22.52 9.26 9.55
N LYS A 28 22.74 8.79 8.31
CA LYS A 28 23.09 9.63 7.18
C LYS A 28 21.83 10.17 6.52
N HIS A 29 21.80 11.46 6.27
CA HIS A 29 20.74 12.09 5.49
C HIS A 29 20.96 11.85 4.00
N ILE A 30 20.41 10.75 3.50
CA ILE A 30 20.47 10.33 2.09
C ILE A 30 19.06 10.10 1.53
N PRO A 31 18.81 10.34 0.23
CA PRO A 31 17.51 10.08 -0.37
C PRO A 31 17.08 8.63 -0.18
N MET A 32 15.76 8.44 -0.06
CA MET A 32 15.17 7.12 0.05
C MET A 32 15.30 6.36 -1.28
N ILE A 33 15.66 5.08 -1.21
CA ILE A 33 15.72 4.18 -2.37
C ILE A 33 15.10 2.82 -2.02
N ILE A 34 14.47 2.20 -3.02
CA ILE A 34 13.96 0.83 -2.93
C ILE A 34 14.82 -0.09 -3.79
N ASN A 35 15.55 -1.00 -3.15
CA ASN A 35 16.39 -2.01 -3.79
C ASN A 35 16.67 -3.19 -2.82
N GLN A 36 17.60 -4.08 -3.19
CA GLN A 36 18.02 -5.19 -2.33
C GLN A 36 18.49 -4.76 -0.93
N GLN A 37 19.19 -3.62 -0.80
CA GLN A 37 19.64 -3.12 0.50
C GLN A 37 18.45 -2.76 1.41
N THR A 38 17.34 -2.29 0.83
CA THR A 38 16.09 -2.08 1.55
C THR A 38 15.61 -3.38 2.19
N LEU A 39 15.56 -4.48 1.43
CA LEU A 39 15.13 -5.79 1.95
C LEU A 39 16.04 -6.32 3.05
N ILE A 40 17.36 -6.16 2.88
CA ILE A 40 18.35 -6.48 3.93
C ILE A 40 18.05 -5.70 5.22
N ASN A 41 17.80 -4.39 5.10
CA ASN A 41 17.51 -3.54 6.24
C ASN A 41 16.22 -3.95 6.95
N LEU A 42 15.15 -4.24 6.20
CA LEU A 42 13.87 -4.67 6.78
C LEU A 42 14.03 -5.99 7.55
N VAL A 43 14.75 -6.96 6.99
CA VAL A 43 15.08 -8.23 7.67
C VAL A 43 15.91 -7.99 8.94
N ASP A 44 16.93 -7.13 8.88
CA ASP A 44 17.78 -6.82 10.04
C ASP A 44 16.99 -6.13 11.18
N ILE A 45 15.99 -5.32 10.84
CA ILE A 45 15.08 -4.70 11.81
C ILE A 45 14.16 -5.75 12.41
N GLU A 46 13.52 -6.58 11.60
CA GLU A 46 12.63 -7.64 12.08
C GLU A 46 13.38 -8.60 13.02
N LYS A 47 14.62 -9.00 12.68
CA LYS A 47 15.44 -9.86 13.55
C LYS A 47 15.72 -9.25 14.93
N GLN A 48 15.80 -7.91 15.01
CA GLN A 48 16.00 -7.20 16.27
C GLN A 48 14.68 -6.95 17.02
N LEU A 49 13.58 -6.73 16.29
CA LEU A 49 12.24 -6.43 16.79
C LEU A 49 11.22 -7.40 16.21
N PRO A 50 11.24 -8.65 16.66
CA PRO A 50 10.51 -9.77 16.04
C PRO A 50 8.97 -9.68 16.07
N GLU A 51 8.44 -8.86 16.97
CA GLU A 51 7.00 -8.64 17.11
C GLU A 51 6.51 -7.45 16.27
N TYR A 52 7.42 -6.76 15.59
CA TYR A 52 7.13 -5.56 14.84
C TYR A 52 7.04 -5.91 13.35
N PHE A 53 6.08 -5.32 12.66
CA PHE A 53 6.23 -5.16 11.21
C PHE A 53 7.18 -3.98 10.95
N VAL A 54 7.81 -3.98 9.79
CA VAL A 54 8.60 -2.87 9.28
C VAL A 54 8.41 -2.76 7.78
N GLY A 55 8.23 -1.55 7.27
CA GLY A 55 8.11 -1.32 5.84
C GLY A 55 8.61 0.06 5.43
N SER A 56 8.77 0.23 4.12
CA SER A 56 9.11 1.53 3.52
C SER A 56 7.93 2.08 2.74
N ASN A 57 7.82 3.41 2.66
CA ASN A 57 7.01 4.01 1.60
C ASN A 57 7.72 3.81 0.25
N ALA A 58 6.98 3.94 -0.85
CA ALA A 58 7.58 3.99 -2.17
C ALA A 58 8.48 5.23 -2.37
N ASP A 59 9.60 5.06 -3.07
CA ASP A 59 10.63 6.08 -3.33
C ASP A 59 10.36 6.95 -4.57
N LEU A 60 9.12 6.94 -5.06
CA LEU A 60 8.66 7.78 -6.16
C LEU A 60 7.58 8.76 -5.71
N PRO A 61 7.47 9.93 -6.38
CA PRO A 61 6.36 10.85 -6.15
C PRO A 61 5.02 10.19 -6.51
N ILE A 62 3.91 10.75 -6.03
CA ILE A 62 2.51 10.30 -6.24
C ILE A 62 2.17 9.00 -5.50
N VAL A 63 3.09 8.06 -5.36
CA VAL A 63 2.83 6.72 -4.79
C VAL A 63 3.10 6.59 -3.28
N GLY A 64 2.98 7.69 -2.51
CA GLY A 64 3.01 7.63 -1.04
C GLY A 64 4.29 8.12 -0.37
N GLY A 65 5.34 8.45 -1.13
CA GLY A 65 6.53 9.11 -0.60
C GLY A 65 6.20 10.54 -0.13
N SER A 66 6.22 10.78 1.18
CA SER A 66 6.04 12.11 1.79
C SER A 66 7.37 12.79 2.15
N MET A 67 8.40 12.00 2.45
CA MET A 67 9.75 12.48 2.78
C MET A 67 10.79 11.68 2.00
N LEU A 68 11.01 12.03 0.74
CA LEU A 68 11.93 11.33 -0.16
C LEU A 68 13.42 11.68 0.10
N ALA A 69 13.68 12.77 0.84
CA ALA A 69 15.02 13.29 1.03
C ALA A 69 15.86 12.55 2.09
N HIS A 70 15.22 11.72 2.92
CA HIS A 70 15.90 10.97 3.99
C HIS A 70 15.37 9.54 4.06
N GLU A 71 16.24 8.56 3.89
CA GLU A 71 15.97 7.14 4.06
C GLU A 71 15.43 6.82 5.45
N HIS A 72 14.26 6.20 5.49
CA HIS A 72 13.57 5.85 6.72
C HIS A 72 12.60 4.69 6.50
N TYR A 73 12.34 3.96 7.58
CA TYR A 73 11.31 2.92 7.62
C TYR A 73 10.29 3.23 8.70
N GLN A 74 9.07 2.75 8.51
CA GLN A 74 7.99 2.82 9.48
C GLN A 74 7.68 1.41 9.97
N GLY A 75 7.31 1.27 11.24
CA GLY A 75 7.00 -0.03 11.82
C GLY A 75 6.31 0.07 13.15
N GLY A 76 6.23 -1.06 13.84
CA GLY A 76 5.72 -1.13 15.20
C GLY A 76 4.97 -2.43 15.47
N ARG A 77 4.57 -2.64 16.73
CA ARG A 77 3.86 -3.84 17.16
C ARG A 77 2.37 -3.76 16.81
N HIS A 78 2.03 -4.14 15.58
CA HIS A 78 0.65 -4.12 15.10
C HIS A 78 0.41 -5.15 14.00
N VAL A 79 -0.81 -5.69 13.95
CA VAL A 79 -1.24 -6.62 12.90
C VAL A 79 -2.33 -5.96 12.07
N PHE A 80 -1.97 -5.53 10.87
CA PHE A 80 -2.87 -4.88 9.93
C PHE A 80 -3.78 -5.86 9.18
N PRO A 81 -4.91 -5.38 8.61
CA PRO A 81 -5.78 -6.21 7.77
C PRO A 81 -5.06 -6.93 6.62
N MET A 82 -4.19 -6.25 5.89
CA MET A 82 -3.41 -6.83 4.78
C MET A 82 -2.55 -8.02 5.22
N MET A 83 -1.95 -7.97 6.41
CA MET A 83 -1.14 -9.06 6.95
C MET A 83 -1.96 -10.34 7.17
N LYS A 84 -3.27 -10.21 7.40
CA LYS A 84 -4.21 -11.33 7.58
C LYS A 84 -4.85 -11.81 6.27
N ALA A 85 -4.66 -11.07 5.17
CA ALA A 85 -5.22 -11.41 3.87
C ALA A 85 -4.59 -12.72 3.36
N LYS A 86 -5.39 -13.50 2.63
CA LYS A 86 -4.98 -14.82 2.12
C LYS A 86 -4.29 -14.68 0.77
N ILE A 87 -3.55 -15.70 0.36
CA ILE A 87 -3.11 -15.85 -1.03
C ILE A 87 -4.32 -16.25 -1.88
N LYS A 88 -4.66 -15.45 -2.91
CA LYS A 88 -5.69 -15.82 -3.90
C LYS A 88 -5.14 -16.64 -5.07
N LYS A 89 -3.85 -16.47 -5.41
CA LYS A 89 -3.19 -17.21 -6.48
C LYS A 89 -1.75 -17.55 -6.09
N VAL A 90 -1.44 -18.84 -6.03
CA VAL A 90 -0.09 -19.33 -5.76
C VAL A 90 0.81 -19.11 -6.98
N ILE A 91 2.06 -18.76 -6.73
CA ILE A 91 3.14 -18.65 -7.71
C ILE A 91 4.27 -19.56 -7.21
N ASN A 92 4.81 -20.39 -8.10
CA ASN A 92 5.95 -21.25 -7.79
C ASN A 92 7.14 -20.81 -8.63
N PHE A 93 8.32 -20.85 -8.03
CA PHE A 93 9.61 -20.57 -8.67
C PHE A 93 10.48 -21.81 -8.49
N ASP A 94 10.92 -22.42 -9.58
CA ASP A 94 11.71 -23.66 -9.55
C ASP A 94 13.07 -23.45 -8.87
N GLN A 95 13.64 -22.25 -8.96
CA GLN A 95 14.88 -21.88 -8.27
C GLN A 95 14.70 -21.61 -6.76
N TYR A 96 13.45 -21.47 -6.28
CA TYR A 96 13.12 -21.18 -4.88
C TYR A 96 12.02 -22.11 -4.33
N PRO A 97 12.24 -23.44 -4.33
CA PRO A 97 11.19 -24.41 -4.02
C PRO A 97 10.64 -24.32 -2.58
N GLU A 98 11.41 -23.76 -1.65
CA GLU A 98 11.02 -23.57 -0.25
C GLU A 98 10.30 -22.25 0.02
N VAL A 99 10.30 -21.31 -0.94
CA VAL A 99 9.59 -20.03 -0.78
C VAL A 99 8.13 -20.21 -1.19
N LYS A 100 7.22 -20.00 -0.25
CA LYS A 100 5.79 -19.89 -0.57
C LYS A 100 5.53 -18.50 -1.13
N ALA A 101 5.14 -18.42 -2.40
CA ALA A 101 4.85 -17.15 -3.07
C ALA A 101 3.42 -17.09 -3.60
N GLY A 102 2.84 -15.90 -3.67
CA GLY A 102 1.54 -15.72 -4.32
C GLY A 102 1.01 -14.30 -4.32
N VAL A 103 -0.04 -14.10 -5.12
CA VAL A 103 -0.82 -12.87 -5.16
C VAL A 103 -1.75 -12.85 -3.96
N VAL A 104 -1.72 -11.77 -3.19
CA VAL A 104 -2.59 -11.58 -2.00
C VAL A 104 -3.99 -11.16 -2.44
N ASP A 105 -5.00 -11.65 -1.72
CA ASP A 105 -6.39 -11.22 -1.85
C ASP A 105 -6.59 -9.86 -1.17
N TRP A 106 -6.08 -8.83 -1.83
CA TRP A 106 -6.06 -7.45 -1.35
C TRP A 106 -6.41 -6.49 -2.49
N PRO A 107 -7.01 -5.31 -2.21
CA PRO A 107 -7.38 -4.33 -3.24
C PRO A 107 -6.19 -3.83 -4.07
N MET A 108 -5.01 -3.71 -3.44
CA MET A 108 -3.77 -3.35 -4.11
C MET A 108 -3.04 -4.57 -4.66
N SER A 109 -2.21 -4.35 -5.68
CA SER A 109 -1.47 -5.42 -6.33
C SER A 109 -0.26 -5.84 -5.51
N ASP A 110 -0.42 -6.92 -4.75
CA ASP A 110 0.56 -7.37 -3.76
C ASP A 110 1.02 -8.82 -3.99
N LEU A 111 2.33 -9.02 -3.90
CA LEU A 111 2.98 -10.32 -3.88
C LEU A 111 3.51 -10.60 -2.47
N ARG A 112 3.09 -11.72 -1.89
CA ARG A 112 3.62 -12.20 -0.61
C ARG A 112 4.55 -13.36 -0.81
N LEU A 113 5.70 -13.28 -0.14
CA LEU A 113 6.70 -14.34 -0.03
C LEU A 113 6.84 -14.77 1.43
N THR A 114 6.94 -16.06 1.68
CA THR A 114 7.10 -16.61 3.04
C THR A 114 8.13 -17.72 3.06
N ASN A 115 9.13 -17.61 3.93
CA ASN A 115 10.17 -18.62 4.13
C ASN A 115 10.85 -18.42 5.51
N LYS A 116 11.36 -19.49 6.10
CA LYS A 116 12.26 -19.43 7.27
C LYS A 116 13.61 -18.81 6.93
N ASN A 117 14.08 -19.00 5.70
CA ASN A 117 15.34 -18.44 5.24
C ASN A 117 15.13 -17.02 4.68
N SER A 118 15.45 -16.02 5.50
CA SER A 118 15.39 -14.62 5.09
C SER A 118 16.27 -14.28 3.86
N LEU A 119 17.34 -15.04 3.59
CA LEU A 119 18.21 -14.78 2.44
C LEU A 119 17.51 -15.11 1.12
N ASP A 120 16.71 -16.18 1.07
CA ASP A 120 15.94 -16.54 -0.12
C ASP A 120 14.86 -15.48 -0.40
N LEU A 121 14.26 -14.90 0.65
CA LEU A 121 13.31 -13.80 0.50
C LEU A 121 13.95 -12.51 -0.01
N ILE A 122 15.15 -12.18 0.49
CA ILE A 122 15.90 -11.01 0.01
C ILE A 122 16.26 -11.20 -1.47
N ASP A 123 16.76 -12.37 -1.86
CA ASP A 123 17.19 -12.64 -3.23
C ASP A 123 16.02 -12.66 -4.21
N LEU A 124 14.98 -13.47 -3.94
CA LEU A 124 13.79 -13.52 -4.79
C LEU A 124 13.05 -12.18 -4.80
N GLY A 125 12.92 -11.52 -3.65
CA GLY A 125 12.30 -10.20 -3.55
C GLY A 125 13.03 -9.14 -4.39
N SER A 126 14.37 -9.18 -4.43
CA SER A 126 15.17 -8.28 -5.26
C SER A 126 14.92 -8.53 -6.74
N LYS A 127 14.89 -9.80 -7.18
CA LYS A 127 14.56 -10.16 -8.56
C LYS A 127 13.15 -9.69 -8.96
N ILE A 128 12.18 -9.76 -8.05
CA ILE A 128 10.81 -9.27 -8.29
C ILE A 128 10.80 -7.75 -8.46
N ILE A 129 11.52 -7.02 -7.60
CA ILE A 129 11.66 -5.56 -7.70
C ILE A 129 12.29 -5.20 -9.05
N ASP A 130 13.42 -5.82 -9.40
CA ASP A 130 14.13 -5.57 -10.65
C ASP A 130 13.26 -5.87 -11.88
N PHE A 131 12.49 -6.97 -11.84
CA PHE A 131 11.55 -7.31 -12.90
C PHE A 131 10.41 -6.29 -13.01
N TRP A 132 9.81 -5.90 -11.89
CA TRP A 132 8.75 -4.90 -11.86
C TRP A 132 9.22 -3.55 -12.40
N ASP A 133 10.43 -3.12 -12.03
CA ASP A 133 11.03 -1.87 -12.48
C ASP A 133 11.15 -1.75 -14.01
N HIS A 134 11.13 -2.88 -14.72
CA HIS A 134 11.25 -2.93 -16.19
C HIS A 134 10.01 -3.49 -16.90
N TYR A 135 9.03 -4.00 -16.16
CA TYR A 135 7.82 -4.57 -16.74
C TYR A 135 6.97 -3.46 -17.38
N SER A 136 6.38 -3.71 -18.54
CA SER A 136 5.43 -2.78 -19.16
C SER A 136 4.27 -3.54 -19.75
N ASP A 137 3.10 -2.92 -19.70
CA ASP A 137 1.84 -3.51 -20.12
C ASP A 137 0.91 -2.42 -20.65
N GLN A 138 0.99 -2.19 -21.96
CA GLN A 138 0.30 -1.09 -22.63
C GLN A 138 -1.21 -1.18 -22.52
N ASP A 139 -1.77 -2.40 -22.55
CA ASP A 139 -3.22 -2.63 -22.45
C ASP A 139 -3.80 -2.09 -21.14
N ARG A 140 -2.97 -2.09 -20.07
CA ARG A 140 -3.32 -1.63 -18.72
C ARG A 140 -2.69 -0.29 -18.36
N GLN A 141 -2.11 0.41 -19.33
CA GLN A 141 -1.42 1.70 -19.14
C GLN A 141 -0.26 1.64 -18.12
N ILE A 142 0.39 0.48 -17.99
CA ILE A 142 1.59 0.30 -17.16
C ILE A 142 2.81 0.52 -18.05
N LYS A 143 3.64 1.50 -17.70
CA LYS A 143 4.82 1.87 -18.49
C LYS A 143 6.00 2.09 -17.56
N ALA A 144 7.00 1.22 -17.63
CA ALA A 144 8.16 1.27 -16.74
C ALA A 144 8.93 2.59 -16.85
N PHE A 145 9.08 3.14 -18.06
CA PHE A 145 9.92 4.31 -18.32
C PHE A 145 9.29 5.32 -19.29
N ASP A 146 9.50 6.61 -19.04
CA ASP A 146 9.39 7.69 -20.02
C ASP A 146 10.75 8.36 -20.25
N GLY A 147 11.41 7.98 -21.35
CA GLY A 147 12.82 8.29 -21.57
C GLY A 147 13.68 7.65 -20.49
N GLU A 148 14.36 8.47 -19.69
CA GLU A 148 15.17 8.03 -18.54
C GLU A 148 14.39 8.01 -17.22
N THR A 149 13.14 8.52 -17.21
CA THR A 149 12.32 8.59 -16.00
C THR A 149 11.66 7.26 -15.74
N ARG A 150 12.02 6.57 -14.66
CA ARG A 150 11.29 5.37 -14.21
C ARG A 150 9.97 5.72 -13.53
N HIS A 151 8.99 4.83 -13.63
CA HIS A 151 7.66 5.01 -13.03
C HIS A 151 7.30 3.97 -11.98
N HIS A 152 8.11 2.93 -11.86
CA HIS A 152 7.81 1.77 -11.03
C HIS A 152 8.66 1.75 -9.77
N THR A 153 8.07 1.23 -8.70
CA THR A 153 8.71 0.93 -7.42
C THR A 153 7.80 -0.01 -6.64
N VAL A 154 8.19 -0.39 -5.43
CA VAL A 154 7.35 -1.18 -4.52
C VAL A 154 7.22 -0.52 -3.15
N THR A 155 6.17 -0.90 -2.41
CA THR A 155 6.09 -0.68 -0.96
C THR A 155 6.45 -2.01 -0.29
N PRO A 156 7.71 -2.22 0.14
CA PRO A 156 8.13 -3.47 0.76
C PRO A 156 7.78 -3.48 2.25
N ILE A 157 7.27 -4.61 2.74
CA ILE A 157 6.81 -4.79 4.11
C ILE A 157 7.30 -6.14 4.61
N MET A 158 8.06 -6.14 5.71
CA MET A 158 8.54 -7.32 6.40
C MET A 158 7.78 -7.48 7.72
N HIS A 159 7.35 -8.70 8.00
CA HIS A 159 6.81 -9.09 9.30
C HIS A 159 7.04 -10.60 9.51
N ARG A 160 6.49 -11.14 10.61
CA ARG A 160 6.69 -12.53 10.97
C ARG A 160 5.38 -13.26 11.26
N GLU A 161 5.30 -14.49 10.77
CA GLU A 161 4.27 -15.47 11.14
C GLU A 161 4.93 -16.66 11.83
N GLY A 162 4.93 -16.67 13.17
CA GLY A 162 5.65 -17.68 13.95
C GLY A 162 7.16 -17.57 13.76
N GLU A 163 7.75 -18.58 13.11
CA GLU A 163 9.18 -18.61 12.75
C GLU A 163 9.45 -18.14 11.32
N ASP A 164 8.42 -18.01 10.48
CA ASP A 164 8.56 -17.71 9.07
C ASP A 164 8.61 -16.18 8.85
N PHE A 165 9.61 -15.73 8.10
CA PHE A 165 9.65 -14.35 7.60
C PHE A 165 8.59 -14.20 6.51
N VAL A 166 7.88 -13.07 6.50
CA VAL A 166 6.89 -12.72 5.49
C VAL A 166 7.26 -11.38 4.87
N LEU A 167 7.49 -11.40 3.56
CA LEU A 167 7.76 -10.21 2.75
C LEU A 167 6.58 -9.96 1.82
N ASP A 168 5.88 -8.85 2.02
CA ASP A 168 4.90 -8.30 1.09
C ASP A 168 5.56 -7.25 0.18
N LEU A 169 5.29 -7.34 -1.12
CA LEU A 169 5.79 -6.44 -2.15
C LEU A 169 4.60 -5.87 -2.92
N VAL A 170 4.12 -4.71 -2.47
CA VAL A 170 3.02 -4.01 -3.15
C VAL A 170 3.58 -3.24 -4.34
N LEU A 171 3.16 -3.63 -5.55
CA LEU A 171 3.57 -3.01 -6.80
C LEU A 171 2.98 -1.60 -6.90
N ARG A 172 3.84 -0.62 -7.19
CA ARG A 172 3.46 0.80 -7.31
C ARG A 172 3.89 1.34 -8.67
N ASP A 173 3.04 2.19 -9.23
CA ASP A 173 3.22 2.86 -10.51
C ASP A 173 2.74 4.32 -10.38
N ASN A 174 3.58 5.28 -10.80
CA ASN A 174 3.26 6.71 -10.74
C ASN A 174 2.96 7.34 -12.13
N ASN A 175 2.70 6.54 -13.15
CA ASN A 175 2.28 7.01 -14.47
C ASN A 175 1.04 7.90 -14.37
N THR A 176 1.00 8.92 -15.23
CA THR A 176 -0.11 9.86 -15.35
C THR A 176 -0.67 9.83 -16.77
N SER A 177 -1.87 10.37 -16.96
CA SER A 177 -2.44 10.59 -18.29
C SER A 177 -3.28 11.86 -18.31
N ASP A 178 -3.70 12.32 -19.50
CA ASP A 178 -4.60 13.47 -19.62
C ASP A 178 -5.90 13.29 -18.83
N LYS A 179 -6.39 12.04 -18.74
CA LYS A 179 -7.56 11.69 -17.94
C LYS A 179 -7.24 11.66 -16.44
N TYR A 180 -6.03 11.24 -16.08
CA TYR A 180 -5.59 11.04 -14.69
C TYR A 180 -4.30 11.81 -14.39
N PRO A 181 -4.38 13.15 -14.29
CA PRO A 181 -3.18 13.99 -14.12
C PRO A 181 -2.51 13.83 -12.75
N LEU A 182 -3.23 13.30 -11.76
CA LEU A 182 -2.67 12.98 -10.43
C LEU A 182 -2.22 11.52 -10.30
N GLY A 183 -2.21 10.75 -11.38
CA GLY A 183 -1.80 9.35 -11.40
C GLY A 183 -2.91 8.42 -11.86
N ILE A 184 -2.58 7.51 -12.78
CA ILE A 184 -3.48 6.44 -13.24
C ILE A 184 -3.81 5.51 -12.06
N PHE A 185 -2.81 5.23 -11.23
CA PHE A 185 -2.89 4.36 -10.06
C PHE A 185 -2.92 5.15 -8.74
N HIS A 186 -3.81 6.14 -8.68
CA HIS A 186 -4.02 7.03 -7.55
C HIS A 186 -5.54 7.28 -7.38
N PRO A 187 -6.08 7.60 -6.20
CA PRO A 187 -7.49 7.97 -6.06
C PRO A 187 -7.94 9.02 -7.09
N HIS A 188 -9.07 8.75 -7.73
CA HIS A 188 -9.65 9.60 -8.80
C HIS A 188 -10.64 10.62 -8.24
N ALA A 189 -11.07 11.56 -9.09
CA ALA A 189 -11.81 12.77 -8.71
C ALA A 189 -13.09 12.48 -7.90
N GLU A 190 -13.77 11.39 -8.22
CA GLU A 190 -14.98 10.92 -7.56
C GLU A 190 -14.74 10.52 -6.09
N LEU A 191 -13.51 10.20 -5.68
CA LEU A 191 -13.16 9.80 -4.31
C LEU A 191 -12.53 10.94 -3.50
N TRP A 192 -12.16 12.06 -4.14
CA TRP A 192 -11.43 13.16 -3.51
C TRP A 192 -12.20 13.87 -2.41
N HIS A 193 -13.53 13.73 -2.37
CA HIS A 193 -14.31 14.23 -1.25
C HIS A 193 -13.87 13.57 0.07
N ILE A 194 -13.44 12.29 0.06
CA ILE A 194 -12.83 11.62 1.21
C ILE A 194 -11.30 11.68 1.18
N LYS A 195 -10.67 11.20 0.11
CA LYS A 195 -9.21 11.04 0.07
C LYS A 195 -8.67 11.44 -1.30
N LYS A 196 -7.85 12.50 -1.30
CA LYS A 196 -7.15 12.99 -2.49
C LYS A 196 -5.64 12.78 -2.38
N GLU A 197 -5.13 12.73 -1.17
CA GLU A 197 -3.73 12.64 -0.84
C GLU A 197 -3.19 11.23 -1.14
N ASN A 198 -1.88 11.12 -1.35
CA ASN A 198 -1.19 9.86 -1.67
C ASN A 198 -1.45 8.77 -0.62
N ILE A 199 -1.37 7.52 -1.05
CA ILE A 199 -1.56 6.32 -0.21
C ILE A 199 -0.21 5.84 0.30
N GLY A 200 0.06 6.11 1.59
CA GLY A 200 1.29 5.70 2.27
C GLY A 200 1.24 4.29 2.84
N LEU A 201 2.36 3.80 3.38
CA LEU A 201 2.52 2.44 3.91
C LEU A 201 1.35 1.98 4.81
N ILE A 202 0.97 2.79 5.79
CA ILE A 202 -0.07 2.42 6.77
C ILE A 202 -1.45 2.24 6.11
N GLU A 203 -1.71 3.01 5.05
CA GLU A 203 -2.95 2.95 4.28
C GLU A 203 -2.96 1.75 3.35
N VAL A 204 -1.82 1.47 2.70
CA VAL A 204 -1.59 0.25 1.90
C VAL A 204 -1.94 -0.99 2.73
N MET A 205 -1.54 -1.00 4.01
CA MET A 205 -1.80 -2.14 4.91
C MET A 205 -3.24 -2.23 5.42
N GLY A 206 -4.10 -1.24 5.12
CA GLY A 206 -5.54 -1.28 5.42
C GLY A 206 -5.99 -0.40 6.59
N ARG A 207 -5.23 0.65 6.94
CA ARG A 207 -5.68 1.65 7.92
C ARG A 207 -5.78 3.02 7.29
N ALA A 208 -7.02 3.49 7.10
CA ALA A 208 -7.31 4.80 6.54
C ALA A 208 -6.75 5.94 7.42
N ILE A 209 -5.96 6.82 6.81
CA ILE A 209 -5.50 8.07 7.41
C ILE A 209 -6.21 9.21 6.69
N LEU A 210 -7.27 9.70 7.31
CA LEU A 210 -8.15 10.70 6.71
C LEU A 210 -7.65 12.12 6.96
N PRO A 211 -7.80 13.05 6.00
CA PRO A 211 -7.40 14.44 6.18
C PRO A 211 -8.21 15.11 7.30
N GLY A 212 -7.55 15.99 8.08
CA GLY A 212 -8.16 16.62 9.27
C GLY A 212 -9.44 17.43 8.99
N ARG A 213 -9.63 17.91 7.76
CA ARG A 213 -10.85 18.60 7.32
C ARG A 213 -12.11 17.73 7.46
N LEU A 214 -11.99 16.42 7.22
CA LEU A 214 -13.12 15.51 7.20
C LEU A 214 -13.82 15.41 8.54
N LYS A 215 -13.13 15.70 9.65
CA LYS A 215 -13.75 15.71 10.98
C LYS A 215 -14.96 16.64 11.04
N LYS A 216 -14.88 17.82 10.43
CA LYS A 216 -16.01 18.77 10.40
C LYS A 216 -16.98 18.43 9.28
N GLU A 217 -16.46 18.11 8.10
CA GLU A 217 -17.29 17.80 6.93
C GLU A 217 -18.22 16.60 7.16
N LEU A 218 -17.75 15.56 7.86
CA LEU A 218 -18.55 14.36 8.16
C LEU A 218 -19.65 14.62 9.20
N GLU A 219 -19.47 15.59 10.11
CA GLU A 219 -20.57 16.00 11.00
C GLU A 219 -21.68 16.70 10.22
N GLU A 220 -21.34 17.51 9.20
CA GLU A 220 -22.35 18.11 8.33
C GLU A 220 -23.05 17.08 7.44
N VAL A 221 -22.32 16.08 6.93
CA VAL A 221 -22.92 14.93 6.25
C VAL A 221 -23.89 14.20 7.17
N LYS A 222 -23.51 13.93 8.41
CA LYS A 222 -24.38 13.27 9.39
C LYS A 222 -25.68 14.05 9.65
N LYS A 223 -25.62 15.37 9.82
CA LYS A 223 -26.81 16.22 9.97
C LYS A 223 -27.72 16.13 8.75
N TYR A 224 -27.15 16.18 7.54
CA TYR A 224 -27.90 15.98 6.30
C TYR A 224 -28.62 14.63 6.25
N LEU A 225 -27.93 13.55 6.64
CA LEU A 225 -28.48 12.20 6.69
C LEU A 225 -29.66 12.09 7.69
N LEU A 226 -29.64 12.85 8.78
CA LEU A 226 -30.70 12.92 9.79
C LEU A 226 -31.85 13.89 9.47
N ASN A 227 -31.82 14.58 8.32
CA ASN A 227 -32.74 15.67 7.98
C ASN A 227 -32.67 16.87 8.93
N GLU A 228 -31.48 17.15 9.48
CA GLU A 228 -31.22 18.33 10.31
C GLU A 228 -30.63 19.46 9.47
N ASP A 229 -30.71 20.70 9.96
CA ASP A 229 -30.04 21.85 9.35
C ASP A 229 -28.52 21.59 9.29
N ASN A 230 -27.93 21.78 8.11
CA ASN A 230 -26.55 21.40 7.83
C ASN A 230 -25.89 22.34 6.81
N GLU A 231 -24.57 22.35 6.81
CA GLU A 231 -23.72 23.07 5.85
C GLU A 231 -22.90 22.06 5.02
N ILE A 232 -23.55 20.99 4.52
CA ILE A 232 -22.86 19.97 3.72
C ILE A 232 -22.20 20.60 2.49
N ALA A 233 -20.91 20.31 2.26
CA ALA A 233 -20.24 20.77 1.06
C ALA A 233 -20.71 20.00 -0.17
N ASP A 234 -20.79 20.68 -1.33
CA ASP A 234 -21.28 20.10 -2.59
C ASP A 234 -20.56 18.80 -2.98
N SER A 235 -19.26 18.70 -2.66
CA SER A 235 -18.45 17.50 -2.93
C SER A 235 -18.94 16.23 -2.22
N HIS A 236 -19.69 16.36 -1.11
CA HIS A 236 -20.24 15.23 -0.37
C HIS A 236 -21.72 14.95 -0.70
N LEU A 237 -22.39 15.85 -1.38
CA LEU A 237 -23.86 15.83 -1.49
C LEU A 237 -24.36 14.59 -2.25
N GLU A 238 -23.76 14.26 -3.39
CA GLU A 238 -24.17 13.08 -4.17
C GLU A 238 -23.91 11.77 -3.41
N TRP A 239 -22.78 11.68 -2.70
CA TRP A 239 -22.48 10.55 -1.83
C TRP A 239 -23.49 10.43 -0.68
N ALA A 240 -23.82 11.53 0.00
CA ALA A 240 -24.78 11.53 1.10
C ALA A 240 -26.21 11.19 0.62
N LYS A 241 -26.62 11.64 -0.58
CA LYS A 241 -27.88 11.26 -1.21
C LYS A 241 -27.94 9.75 -1.46
N LYS A 242 -26.85 9.15 -1.97
CA LYS A 242 -26.77 7.70 -2.21
C LYS A 242 -26.96 6.92 -0.90
N ILE A 243 -26.23 7.27 0.15
CA ILE A 243 -26.37 6.63 1.48
C ILE A 243 -27.83 6.69 1.96
N LYS A 244 -28.46 7.86 1.83
CA LYS A 244 -29.84 8.09 2.27
C LYS A 244 -30.88 7.32 1.45
N ALA A 245 -30.59 7.02 0.19
CA ALA A 245 -31.44 6.21 -0.67
C ALA A 245 -31.32 4.70 -0.36
N GLU A 246 -30.14 4.25 0.07
CA GLU A 246 -29.84 2.83 0.33
C GLU A 246 -30.19 2.38 1.76
N HIS A 247 -30.31 3.32 2.70
CA HIS A 247 -30.51 3.02 4.12
C HIS A 247 -31.66 3.81 4.76
N GLN A 248 -32.35 3.17 5.70
CA GLN A 248 -33.20 3.89 6.65
C GLN A 248 -32.33 4.45 7.78
N ILE A 249 -32.19 5.78 7.81
CA ILE A 249 -31.28 6.45 8.74
C ILE A 249 -32.03 6.92 9.99
N THR A 250 -31.46 6.62 11.15
CA THR A 250 -31.91 7.07 12.47
C THR A 250 -30.72 7.61 13.28
N ARG A 251 -31.01 8.29 14.39
CA ARG A 251 -29.95 8.83 15.27
C ARG A 251 -29.07 7.74 15.87
N GLU A 252 -29.64 6.55 16.07
CA GLU A 252 -28.96 5.41 16.66
C GLU A 252 -28.00 4.73 15.66
N ASN A 253 -28.33 4.71 14.37
CA ASN A 253 -27.56 3.96 13.37
C ASN A 253 -26.66 4.83 12.47
N VAL A 254 -26.88 6.14 12.40
CA VAL A 254 -26.21 7.03 11.42
C VAL A 254 -24.68 6.96 11.50
N ASN A 255 -24.10 6.86 12.70
CA ASN A 255 -22.65 6.78 12.85
C ASN A 255 -22.09 5.49 12.23
N SER A 256 -22.78 4.37 12.44
CA SER A 256 -22.36 3.07 11.89
C SER A 256 -22.51 3.05 10.36
N ILE A 257 -23.60 3.61 9.84
CA ILE A 257 -23.83 3.72 8.39
C ILE A 257 -22.75 4.61 7.76
N LEU A 258 -22.49 5.78 8.34
CA LEU A 258 -21.49 6.70 7.83
C LEU A 258 -20.08 6.10 7.88
N GLN A 259 -19.75 5.40 8.97
CA GLN A 259 -18.48 4.68 9.09
C GLN A 259 -18.34 3.59 8.03
N GLN A 260 -19.39 2.79 7.78
CA GLN A 260 -19.39 1.76 6.75
C GLN A 260 -19.23 2.37 5.36
N ALA A 261 -19.97 3.44 5.05
CA ALA A 261 -19.85 4.16 3.78
C ALA A 261 -18.44 4.76 3.58
N LEU A 262 -17.77 5.20 4.65
CA LEU A 262 -16.38 5.65 4.60
C LEU A 262 -15.41 4.50 4.28
N VAL A 263 -15.63 3.32 4.85
CA VAL A 263 -14.83 2.12 4.56
C VAL A 263 -14.98 1.75 3.09
N GLU A 264 -16.19 1.78 2.54
CA GLU A 264 -16.45 1.47 1.12
C GLU A 264 -15.79 2.45 0.16
N VAL A 265 -15.76 3.74 0.49
CA VAL A 265 -15.01 4.73 -0.31
C VAL A 265 -13.51 4.49 -0.18
N PHE A 266 -13.01 4.17 1.01
CA PHE A 266 -11.58 3.90 1.21
C PHE A 266 -11.12 2.62 0.51
N ASP A 267 -11.97 1.59 0.43
CA ASP A 267 -11.70 0.38 -0.34
C ASP A 267 -11.51 0.71 -1.83
N GLN A 268 -12.42 1.50 -2.40
CA GLN A 268 -12.26 2.02 -3.78
C GLN A 268 -10.99 2.85 -3.96
N VAL A 269 -10.58 3.63 -2.94
CA VAL A 269 -9.32 4.38 -2.97
C VAL A 269 -8.11 3.44 -3.08
N LEU A 270 -8.12 2.32 -2.35
CA LEU A 270 -7.06 1.31 -2.46
C LEU A 270 -7.11 0.58 -3.81
N GLU A 271 -8.30 0.24 -4.32
CA GLU A 271 -8.47 -0.34 -5.66
C GLU A 271 -7.96 0.59 -6.78
N CYS A 272 -8.16 1.91 -6.65
CA CYS A 272 -7.56 2.90 -7.54
C CYS A 272 -6.02 2.81 -7.55
N ALA A 273 -5.41 2.53 -6.40
CA ALA A 273 -3.95 2.44 -6.27
C ALA A 273 -3.34 1.09 -6.71
N GLY A 274 -4.15 0.03 -6.89
CA GLY A 274 -3.67 -1.25 -7.43
C GLY A 274 -3.37 -1.18 -8.93
N VAL A 275 -2.21 -1.68 -9.38
CA VAL A 275 -1.83 -1.66 -10.81
C VAL A 275 -2.62 -2.67 -11.65
N PHE A 276 -2.87 -3.86 -11.10
CA PHE A 276 -3.77 -4.87 -11.63
C PHE A 276 -5.09 -4.82 -10.85
N LYS A 277 -6.15 -4.34 -11.50
CA LYS A 277 -7.47 -4.16 -10.89
C LYS A 277 -8.13 -5.48 -10.50
N ASN A 278 -9.04 -5.46 -9.52
CA ASN A 278 -9.81 -6.64 -9.12
C ASN A 278 -10.98 -6.94 -10.07
N ASN A 279 -10.66 -7.13 -11.35
CA ASN A 279 -11.61 -7.43 -12.42
C ASN A 279 -10.93 -8.33 -13.48
N LYS A 280 -11.69 -8.73 -14.51
CA LYS A 280 -11.19 -9.63 -15.56
C LYS A 280 -9.94 -9.14 -16.29
N ASP A 281 -9.82 -7.82 -16.49
CA ASP A 281 -8.64 -7.25 -17.16
C ASP A 281 -7.40 -7.28 -16.26
N GLY A 282 -7.55 -6.94 -14.98
CA GLY A 282 -6.46 -7.08 -14.01
C GLY A 282 -6.07 -8.53 -13.72
N GLU A 283 -7.02 -9.47 -13.75
CA GLU A 283 -6.72 -10.91 -13.71
C GLU A 283 -5.85 -11.36 -14.90
N ALA A 284 -6.15 -10.89 -16.11
CA ALA A 284 -5.34 -11.14 -17.29
C ALA A 284 -3.95 -10.50 -17.16
N GLY A 285 -3.86 -9.27 -16.64
CA GLY A 285 -2.60 -8.60 -16.32
C GLY A 285 -1.74 -9.39 -15.33
N TRP A 286 -2.34 -9.85 -14.23
CA TRP A 286 -1.66 -10.73 -13.27
C TRP A 286 -1.15 -12.02 -13.91
N GLN A 287 -1.91 -12.64 -14.80
CA GLN A 287 -1.47 -13.84 -15.52
C GLN A 287 -0.26 -13.57 -16.41
N SER A 288 -0.29 -12.51 -17.20
CA SER A 288 0.83 -12.10 -18.05
C SER A 288 2.07 -11.76 -17.24
N PHE A 289 1.91 -10.94 -16.19
CA PHE A 289 2.98 -10.53 -15.28
C PHE A 289 3.63 -11.74 -14.59
N THR A 290 2.83 -12.57 -13.91
CA THR A 290 3.37 -13.73 -13.16
C THR A 290 4.04 -14.75 -14.07
N LYS A 291 3.51 -14.98 -15.28
CA LYS A 291 4.15 -15.87 -16.26
C LYS A 291 5.51 -15.35 -16.70
N ALA A 292 5.61 -14.06 -17.01
CA ALA A 292 6.85 -13.44 -17.44
C ALA A 292 7.87 -13.37 -16.29
N LEU A 293 7.42 -13.05 -15.07
CA LEU A 293 8.23 -13.02 -13.86
C LEU A 293 8.84 -14.39 -13.55
N VAL A 294 8.04 -15.46 -13.50
CA VAL A 294 8.54 -16.83 -13.26
C VAL A 294 9.55 -17.21 -14.34
N SER A 295 9.24 -16.94 -15.61
CA SER A 295 10.16 -17.21 -16.71
C SER A 295 11.46 -16.42 -16.64
N GLU A 296 11.52 -15.25 -15.99
CA GLU A 296 12.75 -14.49 -15.80
C GLU A 296 13.55 -15.01 -14.61
N VAL A 297 12.87 -15.30 -13.51
CA VAL A 297 13.49 -15.75 -12.25
C VAL A 297 14.09 -17.15 -12.37
N ASP A 298 13.45 -18.04 -13.13
CA ASP A 298 13.85 -19.44 -13.29
C ASP A 298 14.79 -19.70 -14.48
N LYS A 299 15.24 -18.65 -15.19
CA LYS A 299 16.32 -18.74 -16.20
C LYS A 299 17.66 -19.09 -15.56
#